data_AF-A0AAD5J060-F1
#
_entry.id   AF-A0AAD5J060-F1
#
_cell.length_a   1.000
_cell.length_b   1.000
_cell.length_c   1.000
_cell.angle_alpha   90.00
_cell.angle_beta   90.00
_cell.angle_gamma   90.00
#
_symmetry.space_group_name_H-M   'P 1'
#
loop_
_entity.id
_entity.type
_entity.pdbx_description
1 polymer ?
#
loop_
_entity_poly.entity_id
_entity_poly.type
_entity_poly.pdbx_seq_one_letter_code
_entity_poly.pdbx_strand_id
1 'polypeptide(L)' 'MGAFLLSAGAKGKRFSLPNSRIMIHQPLGGVQGGQSDIDVQANETLYHKANLNGYLAYHTGQSLDRIN' A
#
# COMPACT_ATOMS: atom_id res chain seq x y z
N MET A 1 -3.83 3.57 -4.46
CA MET A 1 -4.65 2.32 -4.47
C MET A 1 -4.73 1.58 -5.81
N GLY A 2 -4.76 2.23 -6.98
CA GLY A 2 -4.91 1.50 -8.27
C GLY A 2 -3.85 0.43 -8.57
N ALA A 3 -2.57 0.74 -8.33
CA ALA A 3 -1.47 -0.22 -8.49
C ALA A 3 -1.58 -1.45 -7.57
N PHE A 4 -2.13 -1.25 -6.36
CA PHE A 4 -2.36 -2.34 -5.41
C PHE A 4 -3.37 -3.35 -5.97
N LEU A 5 -4.52 -2.87 -6.46
CA LEU A 5 -5.53 -3.74 -7.08
C LEU A 5 -5.01 -4.42 -8.35
N LEU A 6 -4.25 -3.71 -9.19
CA LEU A 6 -3.57 -4.31 -10.34
C LEU A 6 -2.67 -5.49 -9.91
N SER A 7 -1.92 -5.32 -8.82
CA SER A 7 -1.05 -6.38 -8.30
C SER A 7 -1.82 -7.58 -7.75
N ALA A 8 -3.03 -7.37 -7.21
CA ALA A 8 -3.85 -8.39 -6.57
C ALA A 8 -4.61 -9.30 -7.55
N GLY A 9 -4.58 -9.02 -8.86
CA GLY A 9 -5.18 -9.88 -9.88
C GLY A 9 -4.58 -11.30 -9.92
N ALA A 10 -5.32 -12.25 -10.50
CA ALA A 10 -4.88 -13.64 -10.59
C ALA A 10 -3.47 -13.77 -11.21
N LYS A 11 -2.60 -14.57 -10.60
CA LYS A 11 -1.20 -14.74 -11.04
C LYS A 11 -1.14 -15.18 -12.50
N GLY A 12 -0.34 -14.48 -13.31
CA GLY A 12 -0.24 -14.68 -14.76
C GLY A 12 -1.33 -14.01 -15.60
N LYS A 13 -2.31 -13.33 -14.98
CA LYS A 13 -3.41 -12.62 -15.67
C LYS A 13 -3.50 -11.14 -15.30
N ARG A 14 -2.35 -10.52 -14.99
CA ARG A 14 -2.24 -9.09 -14.64
C ARG A 14 -1.58 -8.37 -15.81
N PHE A 15 -2.33 -7.49 -16.47
CA PHE A 15 -1.91 -6.86 -17.72
C PHE A 15 -1.94 -5.34 -17.61
N SER A 16 -1.15 -4.69 -18.45
CA SER A 16 -1.09 -3.24 -18.58
C SER A 16 -0.78 -2.90 -20.04
N LEU A 17 -1.31 -1.77 -20.53
CA LEU A 17 -1.00 -1.29 -21.87
C LEU A 17 0.41 -0.69 -21.92
N PRO A 18 1.03 -0.58 -23.12
CA PRO A 18 2.39 -0.04 -23.27
C PRO A 18 2.58 1.39 -22.75
N ASN A 19 1.52 2.20 -22.75
CA ASN A 19 1.56 3.61 -22.33
C ASN A 19 1.00 3.87 -20.92
N SER A 20 0.58 2.83 -20.20
CA SER A 20 0.10 2.97 -18.83
C SER A 20 1.26 3.35 -17.89
N ARG A 21 0.94 4.12 -16.85
CA ARG A 21 1.87 4.44 -15.77
C ARG A 21 1.33 3.91 -14.46
N ILE A 22 2.16 3.17 -13.74
CA ILE A 22 1.82 2.57 -12.45
C ILE A 22 2.64 3.30 -11.39
N MET A 23 1.96 3.79 -10.36
CA MET A 23 2.59 4.48 -9.23
C MET A 23 2.13 3.81 -7.94
N ILE A 24 3.09 3.55 -7.06
CA ILE A 24 2.87 3.14 -5.68
C ILE A 24 3.34 4.26 -4.78
N HIS A 25 2.62 4.48 -3.69
CA HIS A 25 3.01 5.42 -2.64
C HIS A 25 2.48 4.91 -1.31
N GLN A 26 3.12 5.35 -0.23
CA GLN A 26 2.66 5.10 1.12
C GLN A 26 1.25 5.67 1.36
N PRO A 27 0.45 5.09 2.27
CA PRO A 27 -0.84 5.66 2.65
C PRO A 27 -0.70 7.13 3.07
N LEU A 28 -1.66 7.95 2.65
CA LEU A 28 -1.74 9.35 3.03
C LEU A 28 -2.95 9.52 3.96
N GLY A 29 -2.75 10.28 5.03
CA GLY A 29 -3.77 10.61 6.01
C GLY A 29 -3.40 11.87 6.76
N GLY A 30 -4.40 12.53 7.34
CA GLY A 30 -4.22 13.64 8.26
C GLY A 30 -5.08 13.40 9.48
N VAL A 31 -4.62 13.87 10.65
CA VAL A 31 -5.35 13.76 11.91
C VAL A 31 -5.41 15.14 12.57
N GLN A 32 -6.54 15.45 13.20
CA GLN A 32 -6.73 16.60 14.05
C GLN A 32 -7.56 16.16 15.25
N GLY A 33 -7.14 16.56 16.46
CA GLY A 33 -7.81 16.13 17.69
C GLY A 33 -6.91 16.30 18.91
N GLY A 34 -7.33 15.74 20.04
CA GLY A 34 -6.49 15.67 21.23
C GLY A 34 -5.33 14.69 21.04
N GLN A 35 -4.41 14.65 22.00
CA GLN A 35 -3.24 13.77 21.92
C GLN A 35 -3.63 12.30 21.70
N SER A 36 -4.65 11.82 22.42
CA SER A 36 -5.14 10.44 22.29
C SER A 36 -5.65 10.12 20.88
N ASP A 37 -6.34 11.07 20.23
CA ASP A 37 -6.84 10.88 18.87
C ASP A 37 -5.70 10.80 17.86
N ILE A 38 -4.67 11.65 18.03
CA ILE A 38 -3.46 11.66 17.22
C ILE A 38 -2.73 10.32 17.35
N ASP A 39 -2.55 9.82 18.58
CA ASP A 39 -1.84 8.56 18.84
C ASP A 39 -2.57 7.36 18.25
N VAL A 40 -3.90 7.29 18.40
CA VAL A 40 -4.72 6.22 17.81
C VAL A 40 -4.60 6.24 16.28
N GLN A 41 -4.74 7.41 15.66
CA GLN A 41 -4.70 7.51 14.20
C GLN A 41 -3.30 7.24 13.63
N ALA A 42 -2.24 7.63 14.34
CA ALA A 42 -0.86 7.32 13.97
C ALA A 42 -0.62 5.81 13.96
N ASN A 43 -1.07 5.10 15.01
CA ASN A 43 -0.98 3.65 15.10
C ASN A 43 -1.77 2.96 13.98
N GLU A 44 -2.97 3.43 13.67
CA GLU A 44 -3.78 2.87 12.58
C GLU A 44 -3.12 3.09 11.20
N THR A 45 -2.48 4.25 11.00
CA THR A 45 -1.73 4.54 9.78
C THR A 45 -0.56 3.58 9.60
N LEU A 46 0.19 3.31 10.67
CA LEU A 46 1.29 2.35 10.66
C LEU A 46 0.77 0.92 10.39
N TYR A 47 -0.34 0.53 11.00
CA TYR A 47 -1.00 -0.74 10.77
C TYR A 47 -1.40 -0.92 9.29
N HIS A 48 -2.05 0.08 8.70
CA HIS A 48 -2.42 0.06 7.29
C HIS A 48 -1.20 0.03 6.37
N LYS A 49 -0.15 0.82 6.66
CA LYS A 49 1.10 0.80 5.89
C LYS A 49 1.72 -0.60 5.89
N ALA A 50 1.83 -1.22 7.06
CA ALA A 50 2.40 -2.56 7.20
C ALA A 50 1.61 -3.61 6.40
N ASN A 51 0.28 -3.61 6.51
CA ASN A 51 -0.57 -4.56 5.79
C ASN A 51 -0.48 -4.38 4.27
N LEU A 52 -0.63 -3.14 3.78
CA LEU A 52 -0.59 -2.86 2.34
C LEU A 52 0.77 -3.23 1.74
N ASN A 53 1.87 -2.90 2.43
CA ASN A 53 3.21 -3.25 1.98
C ASN A 53 3.43 -4.77 2.01
N GLY A 54 2.93 -5.47 3.04
CA GLY A 54 2.98 -6.93 3.14
C GLY A 54 2.26 -7.62 1.97
N TYR A 55 1.03 -7.22 1.66
CA TYR A 55 0.29 -7.76 0.52
C TYR A 55 0.94 -7.41 -0.82
N LEU A 56 1.45 -6.18 -0.97
CA LEU A 56 2.15 -5.78 -2.19
C LEU A 56 3.44 -6.60 -2.39
N ALA A 57 4.20 -6.84 -1.33
CA ALA A 57 5.37 -7.73 -1.35
C ALA A 57 4.97 -9.15 -1.78
N TYR A 58 3.92 -9.71 -1.17
CA TYR A 58 3.39 -11.03 -1.54
C TYR A 58 2.98 -11.11 -3.03
N HIS A 59 2.21 -10.15 -3.53
CA HIS A 59 1.72 -10.17 -4.90
C HIS A 59 2.83 -9.94 -5.94
N THR A 60 3.85 -9.14 -5.61
CA THR A 60 4.96 -8.81 -6.52
C THR A 60 6.15 -9.77 -6.42
N GLY A 61 6.24 -10.55 -5.34
CA GLY A 61 7.37 -11.41 -5.03
C GLY A 61 8.63 -10.66 -4.60
N GLN A 62 8.52 -9.36 -4.30
CA GLN A 62 9.63 -8.56 -3.78
C GLN A 62 9.75 -8.73 -2.27
N SER A 63 10.93 -8.47 -1.72
CA SER A 63 11.10 -8.39 -0.26
C SER A 63 10.33 -7.20 0.30
N LEU A 64 9.86 -7.31 1.55
CA LEU A 64 9.19 -6.21 2.24
C LEU A 64 10.09 -4.96 2.36
N ASP A 65 11.39 -5.18 2.59
CA ASP A 65 12.39 -4.11 2.66
C ASP A 65 12.46 -3.27 1.37
N ARG A 66 12.30 -3.90 0.20
CA ARG A 66 12.28 -3.18 -1.09
C ARG A 66 11.00 -2.37 -1.30
N ILE A 67 9.89 -2.77 -0.69
CA ILE A 67 8.60 -2.09 -0.81
C ILE A 67 8.50 -0.89 0.15
N ASN A 68 9.22 -0.94 1.28
CA ASN A 68 9.11 0.02 2.38
C ASN A 68 9.76 1.38 2.14
#